data_AF-A0A2S7UT28-F1
#
_entry.id   AF-A0A2S7UT28-F1
#
_cell.length_a   1.000
_cell.length_b   1.000
_cell.length_c   1.000
_cell.angle_alpha   90.00
_cell.angle_beta   90.00
_cell.angle_gamma   90.00
#
_symmetry.space_group_name_H-M   'P 1'
#
loop_
_entity.id
_entity.type
_entity.pdbx_description
1 polymer ?
#
loop_
_entity_poly.entity_id
_entity_poly.type
_entity_poly.pdbx_seq_one_letter_code
_entity_poly.pdbx_strand_id
1 'polypeptide(L)' 'MTRYMKLDKQEPSNWLSSTEIKKILRITGGELMHRRVKGELKFKKVGNAYFYLLPKSHA' A
#
# COMPACT_ATOMS: atom_id res chain seq x y z
N MET A 1 -21.69 -19.96 -16.17
CA MET A 1 -20.81 -20.16 -14.99
C MET A 1 -20.62 -18.82 -14.31
N THR A 2 -20.99 -18.78 -13.03
CA THR A 2 -21.33 -17.58 -12.27
C THR A 2 -20.19 -16.56 -12.18
N ARG A 3 -20.55 -15.34 -12.58
CA ARG A 3 -19.93 -14.03 -12.33
C ARG A 3 -19.11 -13.96 -11.03
N TYR A 4 -17.79 -13.86 -11.15
CA TYR A 4 -16.94 -13.41 -10.03
C TYR A 4 -16.84 -11.88 -10.04
N MET A 5 -17.76 -11.26 -9.30
CA MET A 5 -17.62 -9.89 -8.82
C MET A 5 -16.46 -9.82 -7.84
N LYS A 6 -15.44 -9.02 -8.14
CA LYS A 6 -14.57 -8.42 -7.11
C LYS A 6 -14.48 -6.92 -7.39
N LEU A 7 -15.56 -6.23 -7.07
CA LEU A 7 -15.54 -4.79 -6.82
C LEU A 7 -15.27 -4.62 -5.33
N ASP A 8 -14.01 -4.77 -4.93
CA ASP A 8 -13.57 -4.24 -3.64
C ASP A 8 -13.23 -2.76 -3.87
N LYS A 9 -14.28 -1.95 -4.01
CA LYS A 9 -14.18 -0.51 -3.80
C LYS A 9 -14.02 -0.30 -2.30
N GLN A 10 -12.81 -0.48 -1.79
CA GLN A 10 -12.46 0.08 -0.49
C GLN A 10 -12.30 1.58 -0.68
N GLU A 11 -13.34 2.31 -0.28
CA GLU A 11 -13.31 3.74 0.02
C GLU A 11 -12.07 4.08 0.88
N PRO A 12 -11.56 5.32 0.81
CA PRO A 12 -10.16 5.67 1.03
C PRO A 12 -9.81 5.71 2.52
N SER A 13 -9.77 4.56 3.17
CA SER A 13 -8.83 4.41 4.26
C SER A 13 -7.46 4.52 3.60
N ASN A 14 -6.71 5.60 3.86
CA ASN A 14 -5.44 5.96 3.20
C ASN A 14 -4.31 4.88 3.26
N TRP A 15 -4.64 3.68 3.68
CA TRP A 15 -3.79 2.55 3.96
C TRP A 15 -3.83 1.55 2.81
N LEU A 16 -2.80 1.60 1.97
CA LEU A 16 -2.63 0.78 0.78
C LEU A 16 -1.88 -0.51 1.13
N SER A 17 -2.23 -1.64 0.52
CA SER A 17 -1.45 -2.87 0.68
C SER A 17 -0.05 -2.73 0.06
N SER A 18 0.88 -3.63 0.43
CA SER A 18 2.22 -3.72 -0.20
C SER A 18 2.15 -3.72 -1.73
N THR A 19 1.14 -4.38 -2.32
CA THR A 19 1.00 -4.49 -3.77
C THR A 19 0.54 -3.17 -4.39
N GLU A 20 -0.38 -2.46 -3.75
CA GLU A 20 -0.92 -1.20 -4.25
C GLU A 20 0.08 -0.05 -4.12
N ILE A 21 0.73 0.08 -2.97
CA ILE A 21 1.73 1.14 -2.75
C ILE A 21 2.91 1.01 -3.73
N LYS A 22 3.33 -0.22 -4.04
CA LYS A 22 4.34 -0.49 -5.07
C LYS A 22 3.90 -0.04 -6.45
N LYS A 23 2.63 -0.26 -6.81
CA LYS A 23 2.06 0.19 -8.09
C LYS A 23 1.96 1.71 -8.17
N ILE A 24 1.55 2.37 -7.08
CA ILE A 24 1.34 3.83 -7.06
C ILE A 24 2.68 4.57 -7.03
N LEU A 25 3.60 4.19 -6.14
CA LEU A 25 4.94 4.78 -6.07
C LEU A 25 5.86 4.30 -7.19
N ARG A 26 5.44 3.29 -7.97
CA ARG A 26 6.24 2.60 -9.01
C ARG A 26 7.60 2.14 -8.48
N ILE A 27 7.62 1.66 -7.24
CA ILE A 27 8.83 1.17 -6.57
C ILE A 27 8.87 -0.36 -6.54
N THR A 28 10.07 -0.90 -6.46
CA THR A 28 10.29 -2.34 -6.28
C THR A 28 10.11 -2.75 -4.82
N GLY A 29 10.02 -4.05 -4.56
CA GLY A 29 9.95 -4.58 -3.18
C GLY A 29 11.15 -4.20 -2.32
N GLY A 30 12.35 -4.17 -2.92
CA GLY A 30 13.58 -3.74 -2.23
C GLY A 30 13.52 -2.26 -1.84
N GLU A 31 13.04 -1.41 -2.73
CA GLU A 31 12.89 0.02 -2.44
C GLU A 31 11.81 0.29 -1.38
N LEU A 32 10.70 -0.46 -1.41
CA LEU A 32 9.69 -0.41 -0.35
C LEU A 32 10.29 -0.80 1.01
N MET A 33 11.15 -1.82 1.05
CA MET A 33 11.86 -2.22 2.27
C MET A 33 12.82 -1.15 2.75
N HIS A 34 13.62 -0.54 1.86
CA HIS A 34 14.52 0.55 2.23
C HIS A 34 13.75 1.72 2.84
N ARG A 35 12.65 2.17 2.22
CA ARG A 35 11.80 3.25 2.75
C ARG A 35 11.16 2.89 4.09
N ARG A 36 10.79 1.62 4.27
CA ARG A 36 10.29 1.10 5.56
C ARG A 36 11.36 1.15 6.65
N VAL A 37 12.59 0.71 6.35
CA VAL A 37 13.71 0.69 7.29
C VAL A 37 14.20 2.11 7.62
N LYS A 38 14.22 3.00 6.62
CA LYS A 38 14.56 4.42 6.80
C LYS A 38 13.50 5.20 7.59
N GLY A 39 12.28 4.67 7.76
CA GLY A 39 11.18 5.37 8.41
C GLY A 39 10.54 6.46 7.54
N GLU A 40 10.86 6.51 6.25
CA GLU A 40 10.33 7.49 5.27
C GLU A 40 8.88 7.19 4.88
N LEU A 41 8.41 5.96 5.12
CA LEU A 41 7.08 5.51 4.75
C LEU A 41 6.32 5.03 5.98
N LYS A 42 5.19 5.68 6.28
CA LYS A 42 4.30 5.26 7.36
C LYS A 42 3.66 3.92 7.00
N PHE A 43 3.91 2.90 7.81
CA PHE A 43 3.31 1.59 7.67
C PHE A 43 2.57 1.20 8.96
N LYS A 44 1.54 0.36 8.83
CA LYS A 44 0.88 -0.31 9.94
C LYS A 44 0.78 -1.80 9.65
N LYS A 45 0.84 -2.62 10.70
CA LYS A 45 0.56 -4.04 10.62
C LYS A 45 -0.83 -4.28 11.19
N VAL A 46 -1.71 -4.89 10.40
CA VAL A 46 -3.06 -5.28 10.85
C VAL A 46 -3.18 -6.79 10.63
N GLY A 47 -3.22 -7.54 11.74
CA GLY A 47 -3.12 -8.99 11.71
C GLY A 47 -1.79 -9.46 11.08
N ASN A 48 -1.88 -10.19 9.96
CA ASN A 48 -0.71 -10.64 9.19
C ASN A 48 -0.38 -9.77 7.98
N ALA A 49 -1.16 -8.71 7.72
CA ALA A 49 -0.99 -7.85 6.56
C ALA A 49 -0.30 -6.53 6.91
N TYR A 50 0.53 -6.05 5.99
CA TYR A 50 1.14 -4.73 6.06
C TYR A 50 0.42 -3.76 5.14
N PHE A 51 0.10 -2.59 5.70
CA PHE A 51 -0.50 -1.49 5.00
C PHE A 51 0.37 -0.25 5.10
N TYR A 52 0.33 0.60 4.09
CA TYR A 52 1.21 1.74 3.90
C TYR A 52 0.38 2.96 3.58
N LEU A 53 0.70 4.08 4.20
CA LEU A 53 0.14 5.37 3.84
C LEU A 53 0.83 5.88 2.58
N LEU A 54 0.06 6.36 1.62
CA LEU A 54 0.63 7.13 0.53
C LEU A 54 1.28 8.39 1.13
N PRO A 55 2.60 8.61 0.93
CA PRO A 55 3.21 9.86 1.34
C PRO A 55 2.53 10.98 0.56
N LYS A 56 1.91 11.93 1.27
CA LYS A 56 1.41 13.15 0.62
C LYS A 56 2.65 13.89 0.13
N SER A 57 2.94 13.79 -1.17
CA SER A 57 3.90 14.68 -1.79
C SER A 57 3.33 16.07 -1.61
N HIS A 58 4.03 16.92 -0.85
CA HIS A 58 3.75 18.34 -0.84
C HIS A 58 3.97 18.80 -2.29
N ALA A 59 2.92 19.32 -2.92
CA ALA A 59 3.02 19.99 -4.21
C ALA A 59 3.87 21.26 -4.06
#